data_AF-A0A0G2IZN5-F1
#
_entry.id   AF-A0A0G2IZN5-F1
#
_cell.length_a   1.000
_cell.length_b   1.000
_cell.length_c   1.000
_cell.angle_alpha   90.00
_cell.angle_beta   90.00
_cell.angle_gamma   90.00
#
_symmetry.space_group_name_H-M   'P 1'
#
loop_
_entity.id
_entity.type
_entity.pdbx_description
1 polymer ?
#
loop_
_entity_poly.entity_id
_entity_poly.type
_entity_poly.pdbx_seq_one_letter_code
_entity_poly.pdbx_strand_id
1 'polypeptide(L)' 'VTIELKNDIRIRGTLKSVDQYLNIKLDDIEVLDLDQYPHLSSVKNIFVRGSVVRYIVLPQAEVDRGLLEDATRR' A
#
# COMPACT_ATOMS: atom_id res chain seq x y z
N VAL A 1 -5.99 -0.42 2.85
CA VAL A 1 -4.63 -0.98 3.04
C VAL A 1 -3.69 0.12 3.50
N THR A 2 -2.58 -0.22 4.16
CA THR A 2 -1.53 0.75 4.51
C THR A 2 -0.23 0.35 3.84
N ILE A 3 0.39 1.29 3.12
CA ILE A 3 1.67 1.11 2.46
C ILE A 3 2.72 1.87 3.26
N GLU A 4 3.81 1.20 3.60
CA GLU A 4 5.03 1.81 4.13
C GLU A 4 6.08 1.85 3.03
N LEU A 5 6.58 3.04 2.73
CA LEU A 5 7.62 3.27 1.74
C LEU A 5 9.01 3.15 2.37
N LYS A 6 10.03 2.92 1.54
CA LYS A 6 11.44 2.82 1.98
C LYS A 6 11.99 4.11 2.60
N ASN A 7 11.32 5.24 2.38
CA ASN A 7 11.61 6.55 2.99
C ASN A 7 10.72 6.85 4.20
N ASP A 8 10.12 5.82 4.80
CA ASP A 8 9.35 5.86 6.04
C ASP A 8 7.99 6.56 5.96
N ILE A 9 7.58 7.03 4.78
CA ILE A 9 6.23 7.57 4.58
C ILE A 9 5.21 6.43 4.64
N ARG A 10 4.17 6.62 5.45
CA ARG A 10 3.05 5.68 5.59
C ARG A 10 1.77 6.27 5.01
N ILE A 11 1.18 5.54 4.07
CA ILE A 11 0.00 5.98 3.32
C ILE A 11 -1.10 4.93 3.49
N ARG A 12 -2.23 5.34 4.05
CA ARG A 12 -3.45 4.54 4.12
C ARG A 12 -4.35 4.91 2.94
N GLY A 13 -5.04 3.94 2.35
CA GLY A 13 -6.03 4.21 1.31
C GLY A 13 -6.72 2.94 0.79
N THR A 14 -7.57 3.12 -0.21
CA THR A 14 -8.30 2.03 -0.87
C THR A 14 -7.47 1.49 -2.02
N LEU A 15 -7.16 0.19 -2.00
CA LEU A 15 -6.40 -0.46 -3.07
C LEU A 15 -7.22 -0.52 -4.35
N LYS A 16 -6.82 0.23 -5.39
CA LYS A 16 -7.56 0.30 -6.65
C LYS A 16 -7.06 -0.67 -7.70
N SER A 17 -5.75 -0.80 -7.85
CA SER A 17 -5.13 -1.72 -8.81
C SER A 17 -3.69 -2.05 -8.44
N VAL A 18 -3.25 -3.24 -8.84
CA VAL A 18 -1.86 -3.71 -8.75
C VAL A 18 -1.45 -4.27 -10.12
N ASP A 19 -0.24 -3.98 -10.57
CA ASP A 19 0.31 -4.54 -11.81
C ASP A 19 1.36 -5.64 -11.56
N GLN A 20 1.91 -6.21 -12.64
CA GLN A 20 2.93 -7.28 -12.58
C GLN A 20 4.25 -6.87 -11.90
N TYR A 21 4.53 -5.57 -11.79
CA TYR A 21 5.71 -5.04 -11.12
C TYR A 21 5.42 -4.61 -9.68
N LEU A 22 4.21 -4.94 -9.19
CA LEU A 22 3.71 -4.55 -7.89
C LEU A 22 3.63 -3.02 -7.74
N ASN A 23 3.47 -2.27 -8.84
CA ASN A 23 3.07 -0.87 -8.73
C ASN A 23 1.62 -0.81 -8.28
N ILE A 24 1.31 0.16 -7.42
CA ILE A 24 0.05 0.22 -6.70
C ILE A 24 -0.63 1.56 -6.95
N LYS A 25 -1.91 1.52 -7.27
CA LYS A 25 -2.77 2.70 -7.22
C LYS A 25 -3.64 2.65 -5.97
N LEU A 26 -3.60 3.71 -5.16
CA LEU A 26 -4.54 3.92 -4.07
C LEU A 26 -5.44 5.12 -4.38
N ASP A 27 -6.72 4.98 -4.07
CA ASP A 27 -7.69 6.06 -4.05
C ASP A 27 -8.07 6.40 -2.59
N ASP A 28 -8.60 7.61 -2.37
CA ASP A 28 -9.02 8.14 -1.06
C ASP A 28 -7.96 7.96 0.03
N ILE A 29 -6.76 8.50 -0.22
CA ILE A 29 -5.61 8.32 0.64
C ILE A 29 -5.59 9.27 1.85
N GLU A 30 -4.87 8.82 2.87
CA GLU A 30 -4.51 9.55 4.07
C GLU A 30 -3.05 9.26 4.41
N VAL A 31 -2.24 10.31 4.51
CA VAL A 31 -0.86 10.20 4.98
C VAL A 31 -0.86 10.23 6.50
N LEU A 32 -0.38 9.15 7.13
CA LEU A 32 -0.49 9.00 8.59
C LEU A 32 0.34 10.03 9.37
N ASP A 33 1.45 10.48 8.80
CA ASP A 33 2.38 11.43 9.41
C ASP A 33 2.32 12.80 8.68
N LEU A 34 1.11 13.30 8.39
CA LEU A 34 0.90 14.46 7.52
C LEU A 34 1.64 15.73 7.98
N ASP A 35 1.78 15.94 9.30
CA ASP A 35 2.48 17.09 9.87
C ASP A 35 3.97 17.13 9.45
N GLN A 36 4.58 15.96 9.24
CA GLN A 36 5.97 15.84 8.77
C GLN A 36 6.07 16.01 7.24
N TYR A 37 4.97 15.78 6.52
CA TYR A 37 4.91 15.81 5.05
C TYR A 37 3.75 16.68 4.53
N PRO A 38 3.69 17.98 4.88
CA PRO A 38 2.53 18.84 4.59
C PRO A 38 2.29 19.03 3.09
N HIS A 39 3.33 18.84 2.26
CA HIS A 39 3.25 18.87 0.80
C HIS A 39 2.35 17.76 0.21
N LEU A 40 2.00 16.74 0.98
CA LEU A 40 1.10 15.66 0.56
C LEU A 40 -0.38 15.91 0.93
N SER A 41 -0.70 17.01 1.61
CA SER A 41 -2.05 17.29 2.14
C SER A 41 -3.17 17.38 1.10
N SER A 42 -2.85 17.73 -0.14
CA SER A 42 -3.83 17.88 -1.23
C SER A 42 -4.01 16.62 -2.07
N VAL A 43 -3.21 15.58 -1.83
CA VAL A 43 -3.21 14.36 -2.63
C VAL A 43 -4.33 13.44 -2.17
N LYS A 44 -5.30 13.17 -3.05
CA LYS A 44 -6.41 12.23 -2.79
C LYS A 44 -6.16 10.83 -3.34
N ASN A 45 -5.49 10.73 -4.48
CA ASN A 45 -5.18 9.48 -5.16
C ASN A 45 -3.69 9.45 -5.48
N ILE A 46 -3.06 8.28 -5.38
CA ILE A 46 -1.62 8.14 -5.60
C ILE A 46 -1.29 6.88 -6.41
N PHE A 47 -0.26 6.99 -7.24
CA PHE A 47 0.41 5.85 -7.86
C PHE A 47 1.79 5.68 -7.23
N VAL A 48 2.07 4.49 -6.70
CA VAL A 48 3.31 4.14 -6.03
C VAL A 48 4.04 3.10 -6.87
N ARG A 49 5.31 3.36 -7.17
CA ARG A 49 6.17 2.38 -7.84
C ARG A 49 6.51 1.24 -6.88
N GLY A 50 6.32 -0.02 -7.29
CA GLY A 50 6.51 -1.19 -6.43
C GLY A 50 7.91 -1.26 -5.81
N SER A 51 8.94 -0.81 -6.55
CA SER A 51 10.33 -0.82 -6.09
C SER A 51 10.63 0.07 -4.87
N VAL A 52 9.77 1.05 -4.55
CA VAL A 52 9.95 1.94 -3.38
C VAL A 52 9.13 1.50 -2.16
N VAL A 53 8.31 0.46 -2.29
CA VAL A 53 7.52 -0.10 -1.19
C VAL A 53 8.44 -0.92 -0.28
N ARG A 54 8.27 -0.77 1.04
CA ARG A 54 8.89 -1.61 2.06
C ARG A 54 7.90 -2.65 2.57
N TYR A 55 6.72 -2.22 3.01
CA TYR A 55 5.67 -3.10 3.52
C TYR A 55 4.30 -2.71 2.98
N ILE A 56 3.43 -3.70 2.83
CA ILE A 56 2.00 -3.52 2.59
C ILE A 56 1.28 -4.23 3.74
N VAL A 57 0.58 -3.46 4.57
CA VAL A 57 -0.20 -3.96 5.69
C VAL A 57 -1.63 -4.19 5.22
N LEU A 58 -2.07 -5.44 5.34
CA LEU A 58 -3.41 -5.90 4.98
C LEU A 58 -4.16 -6.32 6.26
N PRO A 59 -5.49 -6.12 6.33
CA PRO A 59 -6.30 -6.69 7.39
C PRO A 59 -6.22 -8.22 7.35
N GLN A 60 -5.98 -8.85 8.51
CA GLN A 60 -5.85 -10.31 8.58
C GLN A 60 -7.12 -11.04 8.08
N ALA A 61 -8.30 -10.46 8.30
CA ALA A 61 -9.58 -11.05 7.88
C ALA A 61 -9.75 -11.12 6.36
N GLU A 62 -9.00 -10.31 5.60
CA GLU A 62 -9.05 -10.24 4.13
C GLU A 62 -8.04 -11.20 3.47
N VAL A 63 -7.30 -11.99 4.27
CA VAL A 63 -6.22 -12.86 3.78
C VAL A 63 -6.49 -14.30 4.20
N ASP A 64 -6.91 -15.13 3.24
CA ASP A 64 -6.93 -16.58 3.41
C ASP A 64 -5.50 -17.13 3.35
N ARG A 65 -4.95 -17.45 4.53
CA ARG A 65 -3.58 -17.95 4.67
C ARG A 65 -3.42 -19.35 4.09
N GLY A 66 -4.45 -20.20 4.17
CA GLY A 66 -4.37 -21.57 3.65
C GLY A 66 -4.24 -21.57 2.12
N LEU A 67 -5.10 -20.81 1.44
CA LEU A 67 -5.01 -20.64 -0.02
C LEU A 67 -3.68 -20.01 -0.46
N LEU A 68 -3.18 -19.03 0.30
CA LEU A 68 -1.89 -18.39 0.00
C LEU A 68 -0.71 -19.36 0.16
N GLU A 69 -0.69 -20.15 1.24
CA GLU A 69 0.34 -21.16 1.48
C GLU A 69 0.32 -22.24 0.38
N ASP A 70 -0.85 -22.75 0.03
CA ASP A 70 -1.03 -23.75 -1.02
C ASP A 70 -0.57 -23.22 -2.39
N ALA A 71 -0.91 -21.98 -2.74
CA ALA A 71 -0.49 -21.34 -3.99
C ALA A 71 1.03 -21.14 -4.06
N THR A 72 1.70 -20.95 -2.92
CA THR A 72 3.17 -20.71 -2.86
C THR A 72 3.98 -22.00 -2.96
N ARG A 73 3.40 -23.16 -2.65
CA ARG A 73 4.08 -24.47 -2.72
C ARG A 73 4.01 -25.14 -4.09
N ARG A 74 3.10 -24.70 -4.96
CA ARG A 74 2.95 -25.20 -6.34
C ARG A 74 3.98 -24.58 -7.25
#